data_AF-A0A7S1ENS2-F1
#
_entry.id   AF-A0A7S1ENS2-F1
#
_cell.length_a   1.000
_cell.length_b   1.000
_cell.length_c   1.000
_cell.angle_alpha   90.00
_cell.angle_beta   90.00
_cell.angle_gamma   90.00
#
_symmetry.space_group_name_H-M   'P 1'
#
loop_
_entity.id
_entity.type
_entity.pdbx_description
1 polymer ?
#
loop_
_entity_poly.entity_id
_entity_poly.type
_entity_poly.pdbx_seq_one_letter_code
_entity_poly.pdbx_strand_id
1 'polypeptide(L)'
;TEALAEQTAIAASEAVYLYRHTKPSAPAAPKLAKLALLVGKADAKAAKAGLARGEAIAAGIELARECANRPANYATPSYLGDVVLALGKRHGLKVEVLDRKAIEKLGMGSFLAVAQGSEEPPRFIVARYDGAAKSVAPVVLVGKGI
;
A
#
# COMPACT_ATOMS: atom_id res chain seq x y z
N THR A 1 21.88 -15.11 -0.15
CA THR A 1 21.92 -14.07 -1.20
C THR A 1 20.55 -13.48 -1.51
N GLU A 2 19.49 -14.27 -1.65
CA GLU A 2 18.14 -13.74 -1.93
C GLU A 2 17.64 -12.75 -0.87
N ALA A 3 17.58 -13.16 0.41
CA ALA A 3 17.15 -12.27 1.49
C ALA A 3 18.00 -11.00 1.62
N LEU A 4 19.32 -11.11 1.40
CA LEU A 4 20.21 -9.95 1.41
C LEU A 4 19.89 -8.97 0.27
N ALA A 5 19.62 -9.49 -0.93
CA ALA A 5 19.26 -8.68 -2.08
C ALA A 5 17.90 -7.99 -1.90
N GLU A 6 16.93 -8.68 -1.28
CA GLU A 6 15.65 -8.10 -0.88
C GLU A 6 15.84 -6.93 0.10
N GLN A 7 16.56 -7.15 1.20
CA GLN A 7 16.83 -6.11 2.19
C GLN A 7 17.62 -4.94 1.61
N THR A 8 18.53 -5.21 0.66
CA THR A 8 19.25 -4.16 -0.06
C THR A 8 18.30 -3.25 -0.83
N ALA A 9 17.33 -3.82 -1.57
CA ALA A 9 16.35 -3.03 -2.31
C ALA A 9 15.44 -2.21 -1.38
N ILE A 10 15.00 -2.80 -0.26
CA ILE A 10 14.17 -2.10 0.74
C ILE A 10 14.95 -0.94 1.36
N ALA A 11 16.15 -1.18 1.87
CA ALA A 11 16.98 -0.17 2.52
C ALA A 11 17.36 0.96 1.56
N ALA A 12 17.69 0.63 0.30
CA ALA A 12 17.99 1.63 -0.72
C ALA A 12 16.76 2.52 -1.01
N SER A 13 15.58 1.93 -1.14
CA SER A 13 14.33 2.65 -1.38
C SER A 13 13.97 3.54 -0.19
N GLU A 14 14.15 3.05 1.03
CA GLU A 14 13.91 3.82 2.25
C GLU A 14 14.86 5.02 2.36
N ALA A 15 16.14 4.82 2.04
CA ALA A 15 17.15 5.88 2.08
C ALA A 15 16.87 7.02 1.08
N VAL A 16 16.15 6.74 -0.01
CA VAL A 16 15.79 7.75 -1.02
C VAL A 16 14.37 8.30 -0.88
N TYR A 17 13.53 7.68 -0.04
CA TYR A 17 12.16 8.14 0.16
C TYR A 17 12.11 9.54 0.77
N LEU A 18 11.26 10.40 0.19
CA LEU A 18 11.05 11.75 0.67
C LEU A 18 9.60 12.20 0.44
N TYR A 19 8.84 12.32 1.52
CA TYR A 19 7.49 12.87 1.47
C TYR A 19 7.52 14.38 1.16
N ARG A 20 6.74 14.79 0.15
CA ARG A 20 6.68 16.19 -0.31
C ARG A 20 5.28 16.74 -0.50
N HIS A 21 4.26 15.89 -0.63
CA HIS A 21 2.96 16.30 -1.15
C HIS A 21 2.35 17.50 -0.42
N THR A 22 2.46 17.53 0.91
CA THR A 22 2.04 18.66 1.75
C THR A 22 3.19 19.30 2.53
N LYS A 23 4.44 19.12 2.07
CA LYS A 23 5.65 19.63 2.74
C LYS A 23 6.50 20.44 1.75
N PRO A 24 6.11 21.70 1.45
CA PRO A 24 6.84 22.54 0.51
C PRO A 24 8.27 22.87 0.97
N SER A 25 8.55 22.80 2.27
CA SER A 25 9.87 22.98 2.87
C SER A 25 10.75 21.71 2.86
N ALA A 26 10.32 20.64 2.19
CA ALA A 26 11.12 19.43 2.09
C ALA A 26 12.49 19.71 1.41
N PRO A 27 13.59 19.09 1.89
CA PRO A 27 14.91 19.26 1.30
C PRO A 27 14.95 18.80 -0.16
N ALA A 28 16.04 19.05 -0.88
CA ALA A 28 16.23 18.52 -2.24
C ALA A 28 16.16 16.98 -2.28
N ALA A 29 15.73 16.43 -3.41
CA ALA A 29 15.54 14.98 -3.54
C ALA A 29 16.92 14.29 -3.50
N PRO A 30 17.03 13.11 -2.89
CA PRO A 30 18.25 12.32 -2.95
C PRO A 30 18.67 12.11 -4.42
N LYS A 31 19.98 12.22 -4.70
CA LYS A 31 20.52 12.13 -6.07
C LYS A 31 20.76 10.68 -6.54
N LEU A 32 20.61 9.69 -5.66
CA LEU A 32 20.86 8.29 -5.98
C LEU A 32 19.76 7.78 -6.93
N ALA A 33 20.11 7.59 -8.20
CA ALA A 33 19.18 7.15 -9.24
C ALA A 33 19.31 5.68 -9.63
N LYS A 34 20.46 5.05 -9.32
CA LYS A 34 20.73 3.65 -9.69
C LYS A 34 21.64 2.99 -8.67
N LEU A 35 21.28 1.77 -8.29
CA LEU A 35 22.09 0.87 -7.49
C LEU A 35 22.34 -0.42 -8.29
N ALA A 36 23.55 -0.97 -8.21
CA ALA A 36 23.88 -2.25 -8.81
C ALA A 36 24.45 -3.18 -7.73
N LEU A 37 23.84 -4.35 -7.58
CA LEU A 37 24.32 -5.38 -6.67
C LEU A 37 25.18 -6.38 -7.44
N LEU A 38 26.48 -6.44 -7.12
CA LEU A 38 27.40 -7.41 -7.70
C LEU A 38 27.36 -8.70 -6.88
N VAL A 39 27.14 -9.82 -7.56
CA VAL A 39 27.09 -11.15 -6.94
C VAL A 39 27.84 -12.17 -7.79
N GLY A 40 28.25 -13.27 -7.18
CA GLY A 40 28.81 -14.40 -7.91
C GLY A 40 27.81 -14.99 -8.91
N LYS A 41 28.29 -15.60 -9.99
CA LYS A 41 27.43 -16.19 -11.03
C LYS A 41 26.42 -17.20 -10.47
N ALA A 42 26.81 -17.98 -9.47
CA ALA A 42 25.94 -18.95 -8.80
C ALA A 42 24.76 -18.30 -8.06
N ASP A 43 24.92 -17.05 -7.61
CA ASP A 43 23.95 -16.30 -6.81
C ASP A 43 23.00 -15.43 -7.65
N ALA A 44 23.28 -15.23 -8.93
CA ALA A 44 22.59 -14.26 -9.77
C ALA A 44 21.05 -14.46 -9.80
N LYS A 45 20.59 -15.71 -9.85
CA LYS A 45 19.15 -16.03 -9.84
C LYS A 45 18.50 -15.66 -8.50
N ALA A 46 19.15 -16.02 -7.39
CA ALA A 46 18.68 -15.72 -6.05
C ALA A 46 18.68 -14.21 -5.77
N ALA A 47 19.73 -13.50 -6.19
CA ALA A 47 19.80 -12.05 -6.07
C ALA A 47 18.69 -11.34 -6.86
N LYS A 48 18.42 -11.78 -8.09
CA LYS A 48 17.35 -11.21 -8.92
C LYS A 48 15.95 -11.43 -8.32
N ALA A 49 15.70 -12.60 -7.75
CA ALA A 49 14.44 -12.89 -7.05
C ALA A 49 14.27 -12.01 -5.80
N GLY A 50 15.36 -11.85 -5.03
CA GLY A 50 15.38 -11.00 -3.84
C GLY A 50 15.13 -9.53 -4.19
N LEU A 51 15.84 -9.00 -5.19
CA LEU A 51 15.64 -7.61 -5.67
C LEU A 51 14.18 -7.37 -6.09
N ALA A 52 13.60 -8.24 -6.92
CA ALA A 52 12.22 -8.09 -7.37
C ALA A 52 11.21 -8.11 -6.20
N ARG A 53 11.46 -8.94 -5.18
CA ARG A 53 10.63 -8.96 -3.98
C ARG A 53 10.79 -7.69 -3.14
N GLY A 54 12.02 -7.25 -2.94
CA GLY A 54 12.33 -6.05 -2.17
C GLY A 54 11.78 -4.78 -2.82
N GLU A 55 11.82 -4.68 -4.15
CA GLU A 55 11.19 -3.60 -4.90
C GLU A 55 9.66 -3.56 -4.69
N ALA A 56 9.00 -4.73 -4.74
CA ALA A 56 7.56 -4.82 -4.50
C ALA A 56 7.19 -4.43 -3.06
N ILE A 57 7.97 -4.88 -2.07
CA ILE A 57 7.79 -4.52 -0.66
C ILE A 57 7.98 -3.01 -0.47
N ALA A 58 9.07 -2.45 -1.01
CA ALA A 58 9.37 -1.04 -0.92
C ALA A 58 8.27 -0.17 -1.55
N ALA A 59 7.73 -0.54 -2.71
CA ALA A 59 6.62 0.16 -3.33
C ALA A 59 5.34 0.14 -2.45
N GLY A 60 5.07 -0.99 -1.78
CA GLY A 60 3.97 -1.09 -0.82
C GLY A 60 4.17 -0.20 0.41
N ILE A 61 5.39 -0.17 0.96
CA ILE A 61 5.77 0.71 2.07
C ILE A 61 5.63 2.17 1.68
N GLU A 62 6.14 2.56 0.51
CA GLU A 62 6.08 3.93 0.00
C GLU A 62 4.62 4.39 -0.15
N LEU A 63 3.75 3.58 -0.74
CA LEU A 63 2.33 3.89 -0.85
C LEU A 63 1.68 4.06 0.52
N ALA A 64 1.99 3.16 1.47
CA ALA A 64 1.47 3.28 2.83
C ALA A 64 1.95 4.57 3.52
N ARG A 65 3.22 4.95 3.36
CA ARG A 65 3.77 6.21 3.89
C ARG A 65 3.16 7.43 3.21
N GLU A 66 2.91 7.38 1.90
CA GLU A 66 2.24 8.46 1.18
C GLU A 66 0.82 8.69 1.69
N CYS A 67 0.07 7.63 2.01
CA CYS A 67 -1.24 7.76 2.64
C CYS A 67 -1.15 8.26 4.09
N ALA A 68 -0.25 7.68 4.89
CA ALA A 68 -0.16 7.97 6.33
C ALA A 68 0.43 9.36 6.65
N ASN A 69 1.33 9.89 5.81
CA ASN A 69 1.95 11.19 6.03
C ASN A 69 1.08 12.37 5.60
N ARG A 70 0.01 12.10 4.83
CA ARG A 70 -0.95 13.13 4.42
C ARG A 70 -1.77 13.58 5.63
N PRO A 71 -2.04 14.88 5.77
CA PRO A 71 -2.93 15.35 6.82
C PRO A 71 -4.37 14.91 6.53
N ALA A 72 -5.20 14.86 7.57
CA ALA A 72 -6.54 14.25 7.53
C ALA A 72 -7.49 14.91 6.51
N ASN A 73 -7.26 16.18 6.15
CA ASN A 73 -8.03 16.85 5.09
C ASN A 73 -7.67 16.39 3.66
N TYR A 74 -6.61 15.60 3.50
CA TYR A 74 -6.22 14.96 2.23
C TYR A 74 -6.43 13.44 2.30
N ALA A 75 -6.01 12.79 3.38
CA ALA A 75 -6.14 11.34 3.58
C ALA A 75 -7.52 10.97 4.13
N THR A 76 -8.58 11.30 3.39
CA THR A 76 -9.96 10.99 3.78
C THR A 76 -10.35 9.54 3.49
N PRO A 77 -11.42 9.01 4.12
CA PRO A 77 -12.06 7.77 3.70
C PRO A 77 -12.30 7.65 2.19
N SER A 78 -12.83 8.71 1.54
CA SER A 78 -13.04 8.68 0.08
C SER A 78 -11.73 8.57 -0.68
N TYR A 79 -10.71 9.35 -0.30
CA TYR A 79 -9.38 9.26 -0.90
C TYR A 79 -8.78 7.86 -0.79
N LEU A 80 -8.87 7.22 0.38
CA LEU A 80 -8.37 5.85 0.57
C LEU A 80 -9.13 4.84 -0.31
N GLY A 81 -10.45 5.02 -0.47
CA GLY A 81 -11.24 4.24 -1.42
C GLY A 81 -10.72 4.37 -2.86
N ASP A 82 -10.44 5.60 -3.30
CA ASP A 82 -9.93 5.88 -4.65
C ASP A 82 -8.53 5.29 -4.87
N VAL A 83 -7.64 5.38 -3.87
CA VAL A 83 -6.31 4.75 -3.91
C VAL A 83 -6.44 3.24 -4.14
N VAL A 84 -7.32 2.56 -3.40
CA VAL A 84 -7.47 1.11 -3.53
C VAL A 84 -8.15 0.72 -4.84
N LEU A 85 -9.11 1.51 -5.34
CA LEU A 85 -9.68 1.31 -6.68
C LEU A 85 -8.61 1.42 -7.77
N ALA A 86 -7.71 2.40 -7.67
CA ALA A 86 -6.59 2.55 -8.59
C ALA A 86 -5.61 1.36 -8.53
N LEU A 87 -5.31 0.87 -7.32
CA LEU A 87 -4.53 -0.36 -7.14
C LEU A 87 -5.19 -1.56 -7.81
N GLY A 88 -6.50 -1.71 -7.66
CA GLY A 88 -7.27 -2.79 -8.29
C GLY A 88 -7.12 -2.80 -9.80
N LYS A 89 -7.26 -1.62 -10.44
CA LYS A 89 -7.05 -1.47 -11.89
C LYS A 89 -5.62 -1.81 -12.31
N ARG A 90 -4.63 -1.39 -11.52
CA ARG A 90 -3.21 -1.56 -11.87
C ARG A 90 -2.69 -3.00 -11.70
N HIS A 91 -3.17 -3.69 -10.67
CA HIS A 91 -2.63 -4.98 -10.25
C HIS A 91 -3.63 -6.14 -10.38
N GLY A 92 -4.82 -5.90 -10.94
CA GLY A 92 -5.83 -6.93 -11.16
C GLY A 92 -6.52 -7.40 -9.87
N LEU A 93 -6.64 -6.52 -8.86
CA LEU A 93 -7.39 -6.83 -7.65
C LEU A 93 -8.88 -6.60 -7.91
N LYS A 94 -9.74 -7.46 -7.36
CA LYS A 94 -11.17 -7.19 -7.28
C LYS A 94 -11.40 -6.26 -6.09
N VAL A 95 -11.89 -5.05 -6.36
CA VAL A 95 -12.08 -4.02 -5.34
C VAL A 95 -13.54 -3.65 -5.25
N GLU A 96 -14.06 -3.63 -4.03
CA GLU A 96 -15.38 -3.13 -3.67
C GLU A 96 -15.21 -2.05 -2.61
N VAL A 97 -15.81 -0.89 -2.83
CA VAL A 97 -15.82 0.21 -1.87
C VAL A 97 -17.26 0.49 -1.50
N LEU A 98 -17.65 0.10 -0.29
CA LEU A 98 -19.02 0.27 0.19
C LEU A 98 -19.21 1.71 0.67
N ASP A 99 -20.29 2.33 0.21
CA ASP A 99 -20.75 3.62 0.68
C ASP A 99 -21.62 3.49 1.93
N ARG A 100 -22.04 4.63 2.48
CA ARG A 100 -22.90 4.70 3.66
C ARG A 100 -24.16 3.82 3.52
N LYS A 101 -24.84 3.86 2.37
CA LYS A 101 -26.08 3.10 2.15
C LYS A 101 -25.83 1.60 2.18
N ALA A 102 -24.76 1.14 1.55
CA ALA A 102 -24.38 -0.27 1.58
C ALA A 102 -23.99 -0.72 3.00
N ILE A 103 -23.25 0.10 3.73
CA ILE A 103 -22.85 -0.15 5.13
C ILE A 103 -24.07 -0.23 6.06
N GLU A 104 -25.04 0.69 5.91
CA GLU A 104 -26.31 0.68 6.64
C GLU A 104 -27.14 -0.56 6.34
N LYS A 105 -27.24 -0.93 5.06
CA LYS A 105 -27.96 -2.15 4.63
C LYS A 105 -27.35 -3.42 5.22
N LEU A 106 -26.03 -3.45 5.43
CA LEU A 106 -25.34 -4.57 6.07
C LEU A 106 -25.44 -4.56 7.60
N GLY A 107 -26.09 -3.57 8.21
CA GLY A 107 -26.30 -3.50 9.66
C GLY A 107 -25.02 -3.23 10.46
N MET A 108 -24.03 -2.55 9.87
CA MET A 108 -22.74 -2.27 10.52
C MET A 108 -22.82 -1.13 11.57
N GLY A 109 -23.70 -1.28 12.56
CA GLY A 109 -24.04 -0.22 13.52
C GLY A 109 -22.84 0.35 14.29
N SER A 110 -21.93 -0.50 14.78
CA SER A 110 -20.73 -0.04 15.50
C SER A 110 -19.79 0.79 14.62
N PHE A 111 -19.69 0.46 13.33
CA PHE A 111 -18.88 1.22 12.38
C PHE A 111 -19.53 2.58 12.07
N LEU A 112 -20.84 2.60 11.86
CA LEU A 112 -21.62 3.82 11.62
C LEU A 112 -21.61 4.78 12.81
N ALA A 113 -21.67 4.25 14.04
CA ALA A 113 -21.63 5.06 15.26
C ALA A 113 -20.36 5.92 15.37
N VAL A 114 -19.23 5.45 14.83
CA VAL A 114 -18.00 6.25 14.74
C VAL A 114 -18.07 7.25 13.59
N ALA A 115 -18.49 6.80 12.40
CA ALA A 115 -18.45 7.61 11.19
C ALA A 115 -19.54 8.72 11.12
N GLN A 116 -20.62 8.63 11.91
CA GLN A 116 -21.72 9.60 11.87
C GLN A 116 -21.33 11.01 12.35
N GLY A 117 -20.21 11.15 13.07
CA GLY A 117 -19.71 12.45 13.53
C GLY A 117 -18.90 13.23 12.49
N SER A 118 -18.66 12.65 11.31
CA SER A 118 -17.86 13.26 10.24
C SER A 118 -18.74 13.75 9.09
N GLU A 119 -18.39 14.90 8.50
CA GLU A 119 -18.96 15.34 7.22
C GLU A 119 -18.47 14.47 6.05
N GLU A 120 -17.27 13.91 6.18
CA GLU A 120 -16.69 13.02 5.19
C GLU A 120 -17.38 11.65 5.26
N PRO A 121 -17.95 11.15 4.15
CA PRO A 121 -18.74 9.93 4.18
C PRO A 121 -17.87 8.70 4.45
N PRO A 122 -18.38 7.69 5.19
CA PRO A 122 -17.63 6.47 5.42
C PRO A 122 -17.38 5.70 4.13
N ARG A 123 -16.28 4.95 4.14
CA ARG A 123 -15.94 3.94 3.14
C ARG A 123 -15.52 2.66 3.84
N PHE A 124 -16.09 1.53 3.43
CA PHE A 124 -15.62 0.21 3.82
C PHE A 124 -15.00 -0.45 2.59
N ILE A 125 -13.70 -0.71 2.63
CA ILE A 125 -12.92 -1.11 1.47
C ILE A 125 -12.62 -2.60 1.55
N VAL A 126 -12.95 -3.33 0.48
CA VAL A 126 -12.61 -4.74 0.31
C VAL A 126 -11.77 -4.86 -0.95
N ALA A 127 -10.52 -5.31 -0.82
CA ALA A 127 -9.66 -5.65 -1.94
C ALA A 127 -9.31 -7.14 -1.89
N ARG A 128 -9.53 -7.86 -3.00
CA ARG A 128 -9.32 -9.30 -3.09
C ARG A 128 -8.31 -9.64 -4.17
N TYR A 129 -7.31 -10.42 -3.79
CA TYR A 129 -6.33 -11.04 -4.68
C TYR A 129 -6.59 -12.56 -4.73
N ASP A 130 -7.07 -13.06 -5.86
CA ASP A 130 -7.38 -14.48 -6.07
C ASP A 130 -6.18 -15.20 -6.75
N GLY A 131 -5.00 -15.15 -6.11
CA GLY A 131 -3.77 -15.73 -6.67
C GLY A 131 -3.56 -17.22 -6.36
N ALA A 132 -4.36 -17.80 -5.46
CA ALA A 132 -4.30 -19.22 -5.09
C ALA A 132 -5.45 -20.01 -5.72
N ALA A 133 -5.39 -21.34 -5.62
CA ALA A 133 -6.51 -22.20 -6.02
C ALA A 133 -7.76 -21.92 -5.18
N LYS A 134 -8.96 -22.07 -5.76
CA LYS A 134 -10.25 -21.82 -5.08
C LYS A 134 -10.48 -22.66 -3.82
N SER A 135 -9.77 -23.77 -3.67
CA SER A 135 -9.82 -24.66 -2.50
C SER A 135 -8.97 -24.16 -1.33
N VAL A 136 -8.09 -23.18 -1.55
CA VAL A 136 -7.23 -22.62 -0.51
C VAL A 136 -7.99 -21.53 0.21
N ALA A 137 -8.10 -21.63 1.53
CA ALA A 137 -8.71 -20.60 2.35
C ALA A 137 -7.95 -19.27 2.21
N PRO A 138 -8.65 -18.13 2.10
CA PRO A 138 -8.00 -16.83 1.96
C PRO A 138 -7.35 -16.40 3.28
N VAL A 139 -6.27 -15.63 3.17
CA VAL A 139 -5.75 -14.84 4.29
C VAL A 139 -6.49 -13.50 4.29
N VAL A 140 -7.06 -13.13 5.43
CA VAL A 140 -7.76 -11.85 5.60
C VAL A 140 -6.90 -10.90 6.44
N LEU A 141 -6.59 -9.74 5.86
CA LEU A 141 -5.91 -8.65 6.55
C LEU A 141 -6.94 -7.55 6.85
N VAL A 142 -7.06 -7.16 8.12
CA VAL A 142 -7.98 -6.11 8.54
C VAL A 142 -7.17 -4.91 9.03
N GLY A 143 -7.27 -3.79 8.31
CA GLY A 143 -6.62 -2.53 8.66
C GLY A 143 -7.61 -1.57 9.32
N LYS A 144 -7.21 -0.95 10.43
CA LYS A 144 -7.93 0.19 11.01
C LYS A 144 -7.62 1.44 10.16
N GLY A 145 -8.64 2.06 9.57
CA GLY A 145 -8.51 3.32 8.83
C GLY A 145 -9.43 4.39 9.42
N ILE A 146 -8.94 5.12 10.41
CA ILE A 146 -9.63 6.25 11.07
C ILE A 146 -8.92 7.53 10.65
#